data_AF-A0A1J1LRT4-F1
#
_entry.id   AF-A0A1J1LRT4-F1
#
_cell.length_a   1.000
_cell.length_b   1.000
_cell.length_c   1.000
_cell.angle_alpha   90.00
_cell.angle_beta   90.00
_cell.angle_gamma   90.00
#
_symmetry.space_group_name_H-M   'P 1'
#
loop_
_entity.id
_entity.type
_entity.pdbx_description
1 polymer ?
#
loop_
_entity_poly.entity_id
_entity_poly.type
_entity_poly.pdbx_seq_one_letter_code
_entity_poly.pdbx_strand_id
1 'polypeptide(L)'
;MSEHRLSEVVIERPRGGMRISLKKLKGFKKQLYKLTEEASQDGLLSPYLIKPRNKSKHLSDQLGPLRRFLRSHVGQPWNEVYSKLCQQLDTKTMAGQHVLTHLWEFVERHVELIDGIPYSKRTHRRFSIPHRLDSHYTDKFYVHPETGILCASANQPRKRWNSWRPDVVKLDEYHEYHQLHGIWYLITFEEVPPPPTQTVIDVLDGEIFCGNGRWMNGRRMYATRKQQCSKKELRFIRNQLSQS
;
A
#
# COMPACT_ATOMS: atom_id res chain seq x y z
N MET A 1 10.39 -25.39 -13.73
CA MET A 1 10.51 -24.48 -12.57
C MET A 1 11.18 -25.27 -11.47
N SER A 2 12.17 -24.75 -10.73
CA SER A 2 12.63 -25.48 -9.53
C SER A 2 11.59 -25.27 -8.40
N GLU A 3 10.74 -26.27 -8.23
CA GLU A 3 9.46 -26.22 -7.49
C GLU A 3 9.62 -26.22 -5.95
N HIS A 4 10.85 -26.32 -5.44
CA HIS A 4 11.16 -26.67 -4.05
C HIS A 4 11.39 -25.50 -3.07
N ARG A 5 11.29 -24.22 -3.49
CA ARG A 5 11.90 -23.11 -2.72
C ARG A 5 10.98 -21.94 -2.34
N LEU A 6 9.67 -22.08 -2.55
CA LEU A 6 8.73 -20.98 -2.30
C LEU A 6 8.66 -20.60 -0.79
N SER A 7 8.88 -21.55 0.11
CA SER A 7 8.98 -21.31 1.56
C SER A 7 10.23 -20.51 1.93
N GLU A 8 11.41 -20.92 1.46
CA GLU A 8 12.70 -20.25 1.73
C GLU A 8 12.71 -18.81 1.20
N VAL A 9 12.25 -18.63 -0.05
CA VAL A 9 12.31 -17.34 -0.75
C VAL A 9 11.38 -16.29 -0.15
N VAL A 10 10.24 -16.71 0.43
CA VAL A 10 9.25 -15.78 1.01
C VAL A 10 9.68 -15.26 2.38
N ILE A 11 10.41 -16.05 3.18
CA ILE A 11 10.63 -15.79 4.62
C ILE A 11 12.07 -15.40 5.00
N GLU A 12 13.08 -15.79 4.22
CA GLU A 12 14.48 -15.70 4.66
C GLU A 12 15.12 -14.33 4.37
N ARG A 13 14.40 -13.24 4.63
CA ARG A 13 15.02 -11.91 4.63
C ARG A 13 15.52 -11.54 6.04
N PRO A 14 16.74 -10.99 6.16
CA PRO A 14 17.20 -10.43 7.42
C PRO A 14 16.25 -9.32 7.84
N ARG A 15 15.72 -9.41 9.06
CA ARG A 15 14.89 -8.36 9.66
C ARG A 15 15.58 -7.00 9.50
N GLY A 16 14.85 -6.03 8.96
CA GLY A 16 15.36 -4.68 8.77
C GLY A 16 15.46 -3.96 10.11
N GLY A 17 16.51 -3.17 10.32
CA GLY A 17 16.66 -2.25 11.46
C GLY A 17 17.22 -2.82 12.77
N MET A 18 17.95 -1.93 13.46
CA MET A 18 18.82 -2.03 14.63
C MET A 18 20.15 -2.83 14.52
N ARG A 19 21.26 -2.14 14.80
CA ARG A 19 22.66 -2.57 15.11
C ARG A 19 23.17 -3.92 14.53
N ILE A 20 22.74 -4.33 13.35
CA ILE A 20 23.47 -5.38 12.60
C ILE A 20 24.78 -4.75 12.17
N SER A 21 25.90 -5.26 12.71
CA SER A 21 27.23 -4.76 12.34
C SER A 21 27.42 -4.90 10.82
N LEU A 22 28.10 -3.93 10.20
CA LEU A 22 28.37 -3.96 8.75
C LEU A 22 29.07 -5.25 8.31
N LYS A 23 29.90 -5.85 9.20
CA LYS A 23 30.55 -7.16 8.99
C LYS A 23 29.52 -8.31 8.90
N LYS A 24 28.51 -8.32 9.78
CA LYS A 24 27.42 -9.29 9.75
C LYS A 24 26.55 -9.09 8.49
N LEU A 25 26.26 -7.83 8.11
CA LEU A 25 25.58 -7.52 6.85
C LEU A 25 26.34 -8.01 5.61
N LYS A 26 27.68 -7.96 5.59
CA LYS A 26 28.49 -8.46 4.45
C LYS A 26 28.36 -9.97 4.25
N GLY A 27 28.37 -10.76 5.33
CA GLY A 27 28.14 -12.21 5.29
C GLY A 27 26.73 -12.56 4.81
N PHE A 28 25.72 -11.90 5.38
CA PHE A 28 24.32 -12.04 4.94
C PHE A 28 24.13 -11.60 3.49
N LYS A 29 24.77 -10.52 3.05
CA LYS A 29 24.71 -10.04 1.67
C LYS A 29 25.26 -11.08 0.71
N LYS A 30 26.33 -11.81 1.06
CA LYS A 30 26.88 -12.90 0.24
C LYS A 30 25.94 -14.11 0.18
N GLN A 31 25.38 -14.53 1.31
CA GLN A 31 24.41 -15.63 1.37
C GLN A 31 23.13 -15.29 0.58
N LEU A 32 22.58 -14.09 0.78
CA LEU A 32 21.44 -13.60 0.02
C LEU A 32 21.75 -13.43 -1.45
N TYR A 33 22.91 -12.89 -1.81
CA TYR A 33 23.30 -12.78 -3.22
C TYR A 33 23.32 -14.16 -3.90
N LYS A 34 23.89 -15.18 -3.23
CA LYS A 34 23.85 -16.56 -3.70
C LYS A 34 22.41 -17.07 -3.85
N LEU A 35 21.56 -16.89 -2.83
CA LEU A 35 20.12 -17.21 -2.92
C LEU A 35 19.42 -16.41 -4.04
N THR A 36 19.85 -15.18 -4.32
CA THR A 36 19.28 -14.33 -5.38
C THR A 36 19.68 -14.84 -6.74
N GLU A 37 20.96 -15.15 -6.96
CA GLU A 37 21.45 -15.65 -8.25
C GLU A 37 20.79 -16.99 -8.56
N GLU A 38 20.74 -17.88 -7.58
CA GLU A 38 20.02 -19.16 -7.68
C GLU A 38 18.54 -18.95 -8.02
N ALA A 39 17.84 -18.02 -7.35
CA ALA A 39 16.43 -17.74 -7.62
C ALA A 39 16.17 -16.86 -8.87
N SER A 40 17.18 -16.13 -9.37
CA SER A 40 17.08 -15.30 -10.58
C SER A 40 17.15 -16.14 -11.85
N GLN A 41 17.86 -17.27 -11.82
CA GLN A 41 17.84 -18.25 -12.92
C GLN A 41 16.45 -18.86 -13.15
N ASP A 42 15.62 -18.94 -12.10
CA ASP A 42 14.23 -19.40 -12.18
C ASP A 42 13.22 -18.30 -12.58
N GLY A 43 13.68 -17.06 -12.85
CA GLY A 43 12.81 -15.93 -13.21
C GLY A 43 11.95 -15.39 -12.05
N LEU A 44 12.28 -15.75 -10.80
CA LEU A 44 11.42 -15.53 -9.64
C LEU A 44 11.63 -14.16 -8.96
N LEU A 45 12.76 -13.47 -9.15
CA LEU A 45 13.13 -12.32 -8.31
C LEU A 45 13.77 -11.13 -9.03
N SER A 46 13.56 -9.94 -8.44
CA SER A 46 14.44 -8.77 -8.52
C SER A 46 15.52 -8.86 -7.44
N PRO A 47 16.76 -8.34 -7.64
CA PRO A 47 17.85 -8.46 -6.68
C PRO A 47 17.48 -8.07 -5.24
N TYR A 48 17.91 -8.85 -4.23
CA TYR A 48 17.64 -8.54 -2.83
C TYR A 48 18.34 -7.22 -2.42
N LEU A 49 17.59 -6.12 -2.41
CA LEU A 49 18.05 -4.88 -1.80
C LEU A 49 17.70 -4.87 -0.32
N ILE A 50 18.65 -5.20 0.56
CA ILE A 50 18.54 -4.86 2.00
C ILE A 50 18.70 -3.34 2.09
N LYS A 51 17.58 -2.62 2.28
CA LYS A 51 17.61 -1.18 2.57
C LYS A 51 17.42 -0.98 4.08
N PRO A 52 18.42 -0.49 4.82
CA PRO A 52 18.21 -0.12 6.22
C PRO A 52 17.28 1.10 6.28
N ARG A 53 16.02 0.91 6.67
CA ARG A 53 15.07 2.00 6.96
C ARG A 53 14.95 2.21 8.47
N ASN A 54 15.08 3.46 8.90
CA ASN A 54 14.65 4.01 10.19
C ASN A 54 15.10 3.31 11.49
N LYS A 55 16.25 2.60 11.49
CA LYS A 55 16.88 2.02 12.72
C LYS A 55 15.96 1.15 13.61
N SER A 56 14.75 0.78 13.18
CA SER A 56 13.75 0.01 13.93
C SER A 56 13.59 -1.40 13.37
N LYS A 57 13.55 -2.41 14.24
CA LYS A 57 13.44 -3.83 13.85
C LYS A 57 12.08 -4.11 13.20
N HIS A 58 12.05 -4.57 11.95
CA HIS A 58 10.82 -4.94 11.23
C HIS A 58 10.97 -6.25 10.45
N LEU A 59 9.85 -6.96 10.29
CA LEU A 59 9.73 -8.11 9.40
C LEU A 59 9.87 -7.66 7.96
N SER A 60 10.46 -8.48 7.11
CA SER A 60 10.85 -8.12 5.75
C SER A 60 10.42 -9.18 4.74
N ASP A 61 9.28 -9.82 4.95
CA ASP A 61 8.85 -10.95 4.12
C ASP A 61 8.73 -10.57 2.64
N GLN A 62 9.23 -11.44 1.75
CA GLN A 62 9.20 -11.23 0.30
C GLN A 62 7.93 -11.86 -0.28
N LEU A 63 6.82 -11.14 -0.19
CA LEU A 63 5.50 -11.66 -0.59
C LEU A 63 5.24 -11.65 -2.11
N GLY A 64 6.17 -11.10 -2.90
CA GLY A 64 6.05 -10.99 -4.36
C GLY A 64 5.84 -12.32 -5.10
N PRO A 65 6.64 -13.38 -4.83
CA PRO A 65 6.45 -14.70 -5.43
C PRO A 65 5.08 -15.30 -5.14
N LEU A 66 4.60 -15.23 -3.90
CA LEU A 66 3.27 -15.73 -3.54
C LEU A 66 2.16 -14.99 -4.30
N ARG A 67 2.24 -13.66 -4.41
CA ARG A 67 1.27 -12.88 -5.20
C ARG A 67 1.32 -13.25 -6.69
N ARG A 68 2.51 -13.44 -7.26
CA ARG A 68 2.68 -13.84 -8.67
C ARG A 68 2.08 -15.22 -8.92
N PHE A 69 2.33 -16.17 -8.03
CA PHE A 69 1.74 -17.50 -8.08
C PHE A 69 0.21 -17.43 -8.06
N LEU A 70 -0.39 -16.68 -7.12
CA LEU A 70 -1.84 -16.52 -7.08
C LEU A 70 -2.38 -15.90 -8.37
N ARG A 71 -1.68 -14.87 -8.88
CA ARG A 71 -2.10 -14.19 -10.11
C ARG A 71 -2.04 -15.08 -11.35
N SER A 72 -1.08 -16.00 -11.44
CA SER A 72 -0.98 -16.93 -12.56
C SER A 72 -2.01 -18.07 -12.52
N HIS A 73 -2.72 -18.24 -11.40
CA HIS A 73 -3.74 -19.28 -11.22
C HIS A 73 -5.16 -18.70 -11.07
N VAL A 74 -5.35 -17.41 -11.37
CA VAL A 74 -6.69 -16.80 -11.44
C VAL A 74 -7.50 -17.50 -12.53
N GLY A 75 -8.74 -17.85 -12.24
CA GLY A 75 -9.62 -18.63 -13.11
C GLY A 75 -9.58 -20.14 -12.87
N GLN A 76 -8.74 -20.63 -11.96
CA GLN A 76 -8.68 -22.05 -11.59
C GLN A 76 -9.45 -22.35 -10.29
N PRO A 77 -9.91 -23.60 -10.08
CA PRO A 77 -10.53 -24.01 -8.82
C PRO A 77 -9.61 -23.78 -7.62
N TRP A 78 -10.09 -23.09 -6.59
CA TRP A 78 -9.29 -22.71 -5.43
C TRP A 78 -8.64 -23.92 -4.74
N ASN A 79 -9.37 -25.03 -4.63
CA ASN A 79 -8.87 -26.24 -3.97
C ASN A 79 -7.67 -26.84 -4.71
N GLU A 80 -7.65 -26.78 -6.05
CA GLU A 80 -6.52 -27.24 -6.84
C GLU A 80 -5.31 -26.32 -6.66
N VAL A 81 -5.52 -25.00 -6.69
CA VAL A 81 -4.47 -24.01 -6.46
C VAL A 81 -3.87 -24.17 -5.06
N TYR A 82 -4.71 -24.35 -4.04
CA TYR A 82 -4.29 -24.58 -2.66
C TYR A 82 -3.51 -25.89 -2.52
N SER A 83 -4.03 -26.99 -3.08
CA SER A 83 -3.36 -28.29 -3.06
C SER A 83 -1.99 -28.24 -3.73
N LYS A 84 -1.90 -27.60 -4.91
CA LYS A 84 -0.64 -27.39 -5.63
C LYS A 84 0.36 -26.59 -4.80
N LEU A 85 -0.09 -25.52 -4.14
CA LEU A 85 0.77 -24.73 -3.26
C LEU A 85 1.25 -25.55 -2.05
N CYS A 86 0.38 -26.37 -1.44
CA CYS A 86 0.73 -27.24 -0.32
C CYS A 86 1.66 -28.39 -0.70
N GLN A 87 1.64 -28.86 -1.95
CA GLN A 87 2.60 -29.85 -2.44
C GLN A 87 4.00 -29.23 -2.62
N GLN A 88 4.06 -27.95 -2.97
CA GLN A 88 5.30 -27.20 -3.17
C GLN A 88 5.88 -26.63 -1.86
N LEU A 89 5.05 -26.46 -0.83
CA LEU A 89 5.45 -25.97 0.47
C LEU A 89 5.52 -27.11 1.48
N ASP A 90 6.63 -27.22 2.21
CA ASP A 90 6.62 -28.05 3.42
C ASP A 90 5.81 -27.35 4.52
N THR A 91 4.52 -27.63 4.56
CA THR A 91 3.56 -27.08 5.52
C THR A 91 3.82 -27.52 6.97
N LYS A 92 4.68 -28.52 7.22
CA LYS A 92 5.03 -28.93 8.58
C LYS A 92 6.07 -28.01 9.22
N THR A 93 6.76 -27.21 8.41
CA THR A 93 7.76 -26.26 8.87
C THR A 93 7.12 -24.93 9.30
N MET A 94 7.76 -24.22 10.23
CA MET A 94 7.37 -22.84 10.57
C MET A 94 7.35 -21.92 9.35
N ALA A 95 8.30 -22.15 8.44
CA ALA A 95 8.43 -21.49 7.16
C ALA A 95 7.16 -21.63 6.30
N GLY A 96 6.72 -22.87 6.07
CA GLY A 96 5.50 -23.17 5.32
C GLY A 96 4.25 -22.62 6.00
N GLN A 97 4.12 -22.76 7.32
CA GLN A 97 3.00 -22.20 8.09
C GLN A 97 2.94 -20.66 8.02
N HIS A 98 4.10 -19.99 7.98
CA HIS A 98 4.18 -18.53 7.81
C HIS A 98 3.70 -18.11 6.42
N VAL A 99 4.09 -18.83 5.36
CA VAL A 99 3.57 -18.59 4.00
C VAL A 99 2.06 -18.82 3.94
N LEU A 100 1.55 -19.88 4.57
CA LEU A 100 0.10 -20.12 4.66
C LEU A 100 -0.61 -18.98 5.39
N THR A 101 -0.01 -18.41 6.43
CA THR A 101 -0.58 -17.23 7.11
C THR A 101 -0.78 -16.08 6.13
N HIS A 102 0.22 -15.75 5.31
CA HIS A 102 0.08 -14.72 4.27
C HIS A 102 -0.90 -15.11 3.16
N LEU A 103 -0.99 -16.39 2.80
CA LEU A 103 -1.99 -16.88 1.85
C LEU A 103 -3.41 -16.52 2.34
N TRP A 104 -3.69 -16.73 3.62
CA TRP A 104 -4.98 -16.39 4.23
C TRP A 104 -5.23 -14.88 4.33
N GLU A 105 -4.18 -14.05 4.33
CA GLU A 105 -4.31 -12.59 4.26
C GLU A 105 -4.62 -12.08 2.84
N PHE A 106 -4.12 -12.80 1.83
CA PHE A 106 -4.25 -12.44 0.42
C PHE A 106 -5.53 -12.97 -0.22
N VAL A 107 -5.99 -14.15 0.18
CA VAL A 107 -7.17 -14.81 -0.39
C VAL A 107 -8.32 -14.79 0.60
N GLU A 108 -9.35 -14.00 0.31
CA GLU A 108 -10.60 -14.07 1.07
C GLU A 108 -11.45 -15.25 0.59
N ARG A 109 -11.88 -16.09 1.53
CA ARG A 109 -12.68 -17.29 1.24
C ARG A 109 -14.15 -17.11 1.60
N HIS A 110 -14.45 -16.15 2.47
CA HIS A 110 -15.81 -15.85 2.89
C HIS A 110 -16.26 -14.58 2.20
N VAL A 111 -16.76 -14.74 0.97
CA VAL A 111 -17.10 -13.63 0.08
C VAL A 111 -18.60 -13.57 -0.14
N GLU A 112 -19.10 -12.36 -0.30
CA GLU A 112 -20.43 -12.07 -0.84
C GLU A 112 -20.29 -11.18 -2.06
N LEU A 113 -21.04 -11.45 -3.12
CA LEU A 113 -21.11 -10.56 -4.27
C LEU A 113 -22.36 -9.69 -4.14
N ILE A 114 -22.17 -8.38 -4.03
CA ILE A 114 -23.25 -7.38 -4.02
C ILE A 114 -23.04 -6.53 -5.27
N ASP A 115 -23.99 -6.56 -6.21
CA ASP A 115 -23.88 -5.89 -7.51
C ASP A 115 -22.60 -6.26 -8.30
N GLY A 116 -22.17 -7.52 -8.20
CA GLY A 116 -20.94 -8.02 -8.83
C GLY A 116 -19.64 -7.58 -8.13
N ILE A 117 -19.73 -6.86 -7.01
CA ILE A 117 -18.60 -6.39 -6.23
C ILE A 117 -18.34 -7.35 -5.07
N PRO A 118 -17.10 -7.83 -4.86
CA PRO A 118 -16.78 -8.77 -3.80
C PRO A 118 -16.59 -8.08 -2.44
N TYR A 119 -17.36 -8.51 -1.44
CA TYR A 119 -17.30 -8.10 -0.04
C TYR A 119 -16.80 -9.26 0.83
N SER A 120 -15.95 -8.96 1.81
CA SER A 120 -15.60 -9.94 2.86
C SER A 120 -16.71 -10.02 3.90
N LYS A 121 -17.17 -11.25 4.18
CA LYS A 121 -18.09 -11.57 5.28
C LYS A 121 -17.40 -11.56 6.65
N ARG A 122 -16.06 -11.52 6.70
CA ARG A 122 -15.33 -11.44 7.96
C ARG A 122 -15.47 -10.02 8.52
N THR A 123 -16.25 -9.90 9.59
CA THR A 123 -16.21 -8.74 10.48
C THR A 123 -14.81 -8.64 11.10
N HIS A 124 -14.06 -7.61 10.70
CA HIS A 124 -12.75 -7.36 11.29
C HIS A 124 -12.95 -6.85 12.72
N ARG A 125 -12.12 -7.27 13.69
CA ARG A 125 -12.24 -6.85 15.11
C ARG A 125 -12.23 -5.33 15.33
N ARG A 126 -11.87 -4.52 14.33
CA ARG A 126 -11.90 -3.05 14.36
C ARG A 126 -13.02 -2.41 13.52
N PHE A 127 -13.69 -3.16 12.65
CA PHE A 127 -14.72 -2.65 11.76
C PHE A 127 -15.89 -3.64 11.71
N SER A 128 -17.00 -3.28 12.34
CA SER A 128 -18.23 -4.09 12.40
C SER A 128 -19.02 -4.13 11.09
N ILE A 129 -18.40 -3.80 9.95
CA ILE A 129 -19.07 -3.66 8.66
C ILE A 129 -18.36 -4.53 7.61
N PRO A 130 -19.09 -5.27 6.76
CA PRO A 130 -18.54 -5.91 5.58
C PRO A 130 -17.71 -4.92 4.76
N HIS A 131 -16.49 -5.29 4.38
CA HIS A 131 -15.61 -4.39 3.65
C HIS A 131 -15.37 -4.88 2.23
N ARG A 132 -15.33 -3.93 1.29
CA ARG A 132 -15.06 -4.21 -0.13
C ARG A 132 -13.64 -4.71 -0.32
N LEU A 133 -13.49 -5.78 -1.09
CA LEU A 133 -12.18 -6.36 -1.39
C LEU A 133 -11.40 -5.57 -2.45
N ASP A 134 -12.10 -4.83 -3.31
CA ASP A 134 -11.49 -3.98 -4.33
C ASP A 134 -10.86 -2.69 -3.76
N SER A 135 -11.15 -2.32 -2.51
CA SER A 135 -10.69 -1.06 -1.91
C SER A 135 -9.18 -1.00 -1.59
N HIS A 136 -8.43 -2.07 -1.84
CA HIS A 136 -7.02 -2.15 -1.47
C HIS A 136 -6.09 -1.81 -2.64
N TYR A 137 -4.99 -1.12 -2.33
CA TYR A 137 -3.93 -0.77 -3.28
C TYR A 137 -2.96 -1.92 -3.62
N THR A 138 -3.24 -3.13 -3.13
CA THR A 138 -2.39 -4.31 -3.27
C THR A 138 -3.22 -5.47 -3.74
N ASP A 139 -2.63 -6.33 -4.59
CA ASP A 139 -3.28 -7.54 -5.09
C ASP A 139 -3.96 -8.30 -3.96
N LYS A 140 -5.30 -8.29 -4.00
CA LYS A 140 -6.22 -9.06 -3.16
C LYS A 140 -6.93 -10.06 -4.06
N PHE A 141 -7.03 -11.29 -3.59
CA PHE A 141 -7.70 -12.38 -4.28
C PHE A 141 -8.87 -12.85 -3.45
N TYR A 142 -9.82 -13.51 -4.09
CA TYR A 142 -10.98 -14.04 -3.42
C TYR A 142 -11.45 -15.33 -4.08
N VAL A 143 -12.13 -16.18 -3.33
CA VAL A 143 -12.78 -17.37 -3.87
C VAL A 143 -14.20 -16.99 -4.23
N HIS A 144 -14.58 -17.17 -5.49
CA HIS A 144 -15.94 -16.90 -5.93
C HIS A 144 -16.92 -17.76 -5.12
N PRO A 145 -17.95 -17.17 -4.49
CA PRO A 145 -18.78 -17.87 -3.50
C PRO A 145 -19.54 -19.07 -4.09
N GLU A 146 -19.97 -18.99 -5.35
CA GLU A 146 -20.72 -20.05 -6.02
C GLU A 146 -19.84 -21.07 -6.75
N THR A 147 -18.86 -20.62 -7.53
CA THR A 147 -18.05 -21.49 -8.39
C THR A 147 -16.80 -22.05 -7.72
N GLY A 148 -16.37 -21.47 -6.58
CA GLY A 148 -15.14 -21.89 -5.90
C GLY A 148 -13.85 -21.55 -6.66
N ILE A 149 -13.94 -20.72 -7.71
CA ILE A 149 -12.79 -20.32 -8.54
C ILE A 149 -12.00 -19.20 -7.84
N LEU A 150 -10.68 -19.23 -7.99
CA LEU A 150 -9.82 -18.13 -7.54
C LEU A 150 -9.96 -16.93 -8.47
N CYS A 151 -10.40 -15.80 -7.93
CA CYS A 151 -10.59 -14.54 -8.64
C CYS A 151 -9.63 -13.45 -8.10
N ALA A 152 -9.23 -12.54 -8.98
CA ALA A 152 -8.55 -11.32 -8.59
C ALA A 152 -9.58 -10.23 -8.31
N SER A 153 -9.45 -9.52 -7.19
CA SER A 153 -10.20 -8.28 -6.98
C SER A 153 -9.61 -7.14 -7.82
N ALA A 154 -10.45 -6.20 -8.25
CA ALA A 154 -9.97 -5.01 -8.92
C ALA A 154 -9.10 -4.20 -7.95
N ASN A 155 -7.85 -3.93 -8.30
CA ASN A 155 -7.01 -3.04 -7.51
C ASN A 155 -7.43 -1.60 -7.76
N GLN A 156 -7.65 -0.82 -6.71
CA GLN A 156 -7.74 0.62 -6.86
C GLN A 156 -6.36 1.18 -7.27
N PRO A 157 -6.29 2.08 -8.27
CA PRO A 157 -5.04 2.74 -8.58
C PRO A 157 -4.56 3.48 -7.33
N ARG A 158 -3.30 3.28 -6.97
CA ARG A 158 -2.67 4.09 -5.91
C ARG A 158 -2.85 5.55 -6.29
N LYS A 159 -3.62 6.30 -5.49
CA LYS A 159 -3.63 7.77 -5.56
C LYS A 159 -2.18 8.19 -5.37
N ARG A 160 -1.52 8.59 -6.46
CA ARG A 160 -0.18 9.16 -6.39
C ARG A 160 -0.34 10.44 -5.59
N TRP A 161 0.21 10.45 -4.38
CA TRP A 161 0.45 11.70 -3.68
C TRP A 161 1.47 12.46 -4.51
N ASN A 162 1.00 13.32 -5.42
CA ASN A 162 1.85 14.26 -6.13
C ASN A 162 2.41 15.22 -5.06
N SER A 163 3.61 14.91 -4.57
CA SER A 163 4.36 15.76 -3.64
C SER A 163 4.92 17.01 -4.31
N TRP A 164 4.79 17.11 -5.63
CA TRP A 164 5.15 18.29 -6.41
C TRP A 164 3.91 18.74 -7.18
N ARG A 165 3.30 19.83 -6.72
CA ARG A 165 2.31 20.58 -7.49
C ARG A 165 3.04 21.86 -7.95
N PRO A 166 3.38 22.01 -9.25
CA PRO A 166 3.84 23.31 -9.78
C PRO A 166 2.78 24.41 -9.63
N ASP A 167 1.57 23.99 -9.28
CA ASP A 167 0.35 24.76 -9.19
C ASP A 167 0.06 25.27 -7.77
N VAL A 168 1.06 25.31 -6.88
CA VAL A 168 0.88 25.78 -5.50
C VAL A 168 1.84 26.93 -5.17
N VAL A 169 1.29 28.11 -4.90
CA VAL A 169 2.05 29.28 -4.41
C VAL A 169 1.68 29.51 -2.96
N LYS A 170 2.64 29.38 -2.04
CA LYS A 170 2.44 29.69 -0.62
C LYS A 170 2.27 31.20 -0.45
N LEU A 171 1.18 31.61 0.19
CA LEU A 171 0.94 33.00 0.56
C LEU A 171 1.42 33.25 1.99
N ASP A 172 0.97 32.42 2.93
CA ASP A 172 1.37 32.48 4.34
C ASP A 172 1.26 31.09 5.00
N GLU A 173 1.26 31.05 6.34
CA GLU A 173 1.17 29.81 7.12
C GLU A 173 -0.14 29.04 6.97
N TYR A 174 -1.25 29.73 6.68
CA TYR A 174 -2.61 29.19 6.62
C TYR A 174 -3.24 29.32 5.22
N HIS A 175 -2.56 29.99 4.29
CA HIS A 175 -3.08 30.28 2.97
C HIS A 175 -2.13 29.84 1.86
N GLU A 176 -2.67 29.07 0.91
CA GLU A 176 -1.97 28.68 -0.32
C GLU A 176 -2.85 28.97 -1.53
N TYR A 177 -2.26 29.45 -2.63
CA TYR A 177 -2.92 29.48 -3.93
C TYR A 177 -2.75 28.13 -4.63
N HIS A 178 -3.83 27.54 -5.12
CA HIS A 178 -3.82 26.28 -5.85
C HIS A 178 -4.43 26.48 -7.25
N GLN A 179 -3.76 26.02 -8.30
CA GLN A 179 -4.38 25.89 -9.63
C GLN A 179 -5.15 24.57 -9.69
N LEU A 180 -6.47 24.65 -9.85
CA LEU A 180 -7.36 23.51 -9.98
C LEU A 180 -8.12 23.65 -11.29
N HIS A 181 -7.93 22.69 -12.20
CA HIS A 181 -8.57 22.68 -13.53
C HIS A 181 -8.36 24.00 -14.32
N GLY A 182 -7.15 24.57 -14.23
CA GLY A 182 -6.78 25.80 -14.92
C GLY A 182 -7.20 27.11 -14.23
N ILE A 183 -7.97 27.05 -13.13
CA ILE A 183 -8.41 28.22 -12.35
C ILE A 183 -7.65 28.26 -11.03
N TRP A 184 -7.19 29.45 -10.64
CA TRP A 184 -6.52 29.66 -9.35
C TRP A 184 -7.54 29.91 -8.24
N TYR A 185 -7.33 29.24 -7.11
CA TYR A 185 -8.10 29.39 -5.89
C TYR A 185 -7.18 29.71 -4.72
N LEU A 186 -7.61 30.60 -3.85
CA LEU A 186 -7.08 30.76 -2.50
C LEU A 186 -7.69 29.66 -1.61
N ILE A 187 -6.82 28.83 -1.04
CA ILE A 187 -7.18 27.80 -0.08
C ILE A 187 -6.79 28.27 1.32
N THR A 188 -7.76 28.28 2.23
CA THR A 188 -7.55 28.55 3.65
C THR A 188 -7.50 27.22 4.40
N PHE A 189 -6.52 27.08 5.28
CA PHE A 189 -6.30 25.93 6.14
C PHE A 189 -6.56 26.30 7.60
N GLU A 190 -7.16 25.37 8.34
CA GLU A 190 -7.29 25.46 9.80
C GLU A 190 -6.77 24.18 10.45
N GLU A 191 -6.43 24.27 11.74
CA GLU A 191 -5.98 23.12 12.51
C GLU A 191 -7.13 22.13 12.68
N VAL A 192 -6.82 20.84 12.55
CA VAL A 192 -7.82 19.81 12.81
C VAL A 192 -8.27 19.92 14.28
N PRO A 193 -9.57 19.84 14.57
CA PRO A 193 -10.08 19.94 15.92
C PRO A 193 -9.49 18.81 16.79
N PRO A 194 -9.25 19.07 18.09
CA PRO A 194 -8.79 18.04 19.00
C PRO A 194 -9.87 16.95 19.18
N PRO A 195 -9.50 15.77 19.72
CA PRO A 195 -10.47 14.74 20.10
C PRO A 195 -11.59 15.33 20.97
N PRO A 196 -12.85 14.86 20.84
CA PRO A 196 -13.27 13.59 20.24
C PRO A 196 -13.54 13.64 18.74
N THR A 197 -13.38 14.78 18.06
CA THR A 197 -13.66 14.90 16.63
C THR A 197 -12.74 14.00 15.81
N GLN A 198 -13.30 13.00 15.14
CA GLN A 198 -12.53 11.99 14.39
C GLN A 198 -12.41 12.33 12.90
N THR A 199 -13.41 13.02 12.32
CA THR A 199 -13.46 13.38 10.91
C THR A 199 -13.77 14.87 10.73
N VAL A 200 -13.29 15.43 9.61
CA VAL A 200 -13.55 16.80 9.14
C VAL A 200 -13.82 16.79 7.65
N ILE A 201 -14.52 17.81 7.14
CA ILE A 201 -14.76 17.99 5.70
C ILE A 201 -13.66 18.92 5.16
N ASP A 202 -12.79 18.36 4.33
CA ASP A 202 -11.76 19.08 3.59
C ASP A 202 -12.29 19.49 2.22
N VAL A 203 -12.19 20.78 1.86
CA VAL A 203 -12.73 21.29 0.59
C VAL A 203 -11.98 20.80 -0.67
N LEU A 204 -10.81 20.17 -0.49
CA LEU A 204 -10.02 19.54 -1.55
C LEU A 204 -10.23 18.03 -1.59
N ASP A 205 -10.24 17.38 -0.43
CA ASP A 205 -10.19 15.91 -0.31
C ASP A 205 -11.50 15.26 0.17
N GLY A 206 -12.52 16.05 0.53
CA GLY A 206 -13.80 15.57 1.05
C GLY A 206 -13.74 15.20 2.52
N GLU A 207 -14.54 14.23 2.97
CA GLU A 207 -14.48 13.76 4.35
C GLU A 207 -13.14 13.05 4.63
N ILE A 208 -12.38 13.58 5.58
CA ILE A 208 -11.09 13.03 6.00
C ILE A 208 -11.09 12.77 7.51
N PHE A 209 -10.33 11.77 7.95
CA PHE A 209 -10.02 11.61 9.37
C PHE A 209 -9.05 12.70 9.83
N CYS A 210 -9.22 13.24 11.04
CA CYS A 210 -8.31 14.24 11.62
C CYS A 210 -6.84 13.78 11.61
N GLY A 211 -6.61 12.47 11.73
CA GLY A 211 -5.28 11.87 11.62
C GLY A 211 -4.61 11.96 10.24
N ASN A 212 -5.41 12.18 9.19
CA ASN A 212 -4.99 12.30 7.80
C ASN A 212 -4.87 13.77 7.34
N GLY A 213 -5.11 14.75 8.23
CA GLY A 213 -4.90 16.16 7.93
C GLY A 213 -3.48 16.44 7.43
N ARG A 214 -3.35 17.42 6.53
CA ARG A 214 -2.08 17.82 5.94
C ARG A 214 -1.14 18.34 7.03
N TRP A 215 0.10 17.86 7.04
CA TRP A 215 1.10 18.36 7.97
C TRP A 215 1.66 19.70 7.49
N MET A 216 1.36 20.78 8.21
CA MET A 216 1.83 22.13 7.92
C MET A 216 2.23 22.81 9.24
N ASN A 217 3.38 23.48 9.26
CA ASN A 217 3.87 24.26 10.41
C ASN A 217 3.86 23.50 11.75
N GLY A 218 4.18 22.20 11.71
CA GLY A 218 4.23 21.35 12.89
C GLY A 218 2.87 20.89 13.42
N ARG A 219 1.77 21.21 12.72
CA ARG A 219 0.40 20.85 13.08
C ARG A 219 -0.30 20.12 11.93
N ARG A 220 -1.40 19.44 12.24
CA ARG A 220 -2.28 18.84 11.23
C ARG A 220 -3.35 19.85 10.88
N MET A 221 -3.44 20.17 9.61
CA MET A 221 -4.36 21.14 9.06
C MET A 221 -5.29 20.49 8.04
N TYR A 222 -6.47 21.06 7.84
CA TYR A 222 -7.40 20.67 6.77
C TYR A 222 -7.86 21.92 6.02
N ALA A 223 -8.20 21.79 4.74
CA ALA A 223 -8.65 22.90 3.92
C ALA A 223 -10.12 23.22 4.25
N THR A 224 -10.37 24.39 4.83
CA THR A 224 -11.73 24.80 5.26
C THR A 224 -12.46 25.60 4.22
N ARG A 225 -11.71 26.34 3.39
CA ARG A 225 -12.30 27.25 2.42
C ARG A 225 -11.54 27.25 1.10
N LYS A 226 -12.30 27.34 0.01
CA LYS A 226 -11.81 27.50 -1.36
C LYS A 226 -12.48 28.72 -1.98
N GLN A 227 -11.71 29.77 -2.28
CA GLN A 227 -12.19 31.00 -2.91
C GLN A 227 -11.49 31.21 -4.25
N GLN A 228 -12.24 31.52 -5.31
CA GLN A 228 -11.63 31.82 -6.61
C GLN A 228 -10.82 33.11 -6.56
N CYS A 229 -9.62 33.10 -7.13
CA CYS A 229 -8.73 34.26 -7.14
C CYS A 229 -9.25 35.40 -8.04
N SER A 230 -9.11 36.61 -7.55
CA SER A 230 -9.33 37.87 -8.24
C SER A 230 -8.19 38.22 -9.21
N LYS A 231 -8.43 39.21 -10.08
CA LYS A 231 -7.41 39.71 -11.03
C LYS A 231 -6.13 40.20 -10.35
N LYS A 232 -6.22 40.74 -9.13
CA LYS A 232 -5.05 41.22 -8.36
C LYS A 232 -4.19 40.04 -7.89
N GLU A 233 -4.83 39.01 -7.34
CA GLU A 233 -4.15 37.81 -6.84
C GLU A 233 -3.52 37.02 -8.01
N LEU A 234 -4.20 36.92 -9.15
CA LEU A 234 -3.62 36.33 -10.36
C LEU A 234 -2.34 37.03 -10.83
N ARG A 235 -2.26 38.37 -10.68
CA ARG A 235 -1.04 39.12 -11.00
C ARG A 235 0.09 38.81 -10.01
N PHE A 236 -0.23 38.70 -8.72
CA PHE A 236 0.74 38.31 -7.69
C PHE A 236 1.30 36.90 -7.95
N ILE A 237 0.42 35.93 -8.22
CA ILE A 237 0.79 34.53 -8.52
C ILE A 237 1.72 34.47 -9.73
N ARG A 238 1.40 35.18 -10.82
CA ARG A 238 2.26 35.23 -12.02
C ARG A 238 3.65 35.79 -11.74
N ASN A 239 3.74 36.84 -10.92
CA ASN A 239 5.04 37.41 -10.54
C ASN A 239 5.88 36.41 -9.73
N GLN A 240 5.28 35.70 -8.77
CA GLN A 240 5.97 34.68 -7.97
C GLN A 240 6.47 33.51 -8.84
N LEU A 241 5.64 33.03 -9.76
CA LEU A 241 6.01 31.94 -10.67
C LEU A 241 7.10 32.35 -11.69
N SER A 242 7.21 33.64 -12.03
CA SER A 242 8.24 34.13 -12.96
C SER A 242 9.64 34.29 -12.33
N GLN A 243 9.73 34.26 -10.99
CA GLN A 243 10.97 34.42 -10.23
C GLN A 243 11.58 33.08 -9.76
N SER A 244 10.95 31.95 -10.10
CA SER A 244 11.36 30.58 -9.74
C SER A 244 11.92 29.84 -10.95
#